data_AF-A0A848SGF5-F1
#
_entry.id   AF-A0A848SGF5-F1
#
_cell.length_a   1.000
_cell.length_b   1.000
_cell.length_c   1.000
_cell.angle_alpha   90.00
_cell.angle_beta   90.00
_cell.angle_gamma   90.00
#
_symmetry.space_group_name_H-M   'P 1'
#
loop_
_entity.id
_entity.type
_entity.pdbx_description
1 polymer ?
#
loop_
_entity_poly.entity_id
_entity_poly.type
_entity_poly.pdbx_seq_one_letter_code
_entity_poly.pdbx_strand_id
1 'polypeptide(L)'
;MADWFAEHTVTETRGLLLDRDEVLAARFIPHGELASGMRVTARLTHKKTGASRGVAVDTQGNEILIDRIPSGVTEGQEISIEIFRAAMHEFARTKLAQGRVVQANYPSEEPGQSIFTALPIRDPRDDLWSEILHSAASNSVDFAGGTLHFSPTPAMTLIDIDGAMSPRELALAAVPQIARWVRLFDIGGSIGIDFPTLAAKADRRAVDDALAEALVDWPHERTSMNGFGFVQIVARLEGPSLLHRFANARAEMAARIVLHQASRISEPGAIQLSLHPAARANIRPSWLDALAARTGREIRFETDPALALESGFAQAVPR
;
A
#
# COMPACT_ATOMS: atom_id res chain seq x y z
N MET A 1 -20.37 -3.57 12.41
CA MET A 1 -19.47 -2.47 12.82
C MET A 1 -18.13 -2.83 12.24
N ALA A 2 -17.57 -1.93 11.45
CA ALA A 2 -16.32 -2.21 10.77
C ALA A 2 -15.15 -2.21 11.78
N ASP A 3 -14.35 -3.27 11.77
CA ASP A 3 -13.19 -3.42 12.65
C ASP A 3 -11.94 -3.79 11.84
N TRP A 4 -10.78 -3.31 12.28
CA TRP A 4 -9.51 -3.70 11.69
C TRP A 4 -8.99 -5.02 12.26
N PHE A 5 -8.48 -5.87 11.37
CA PHE A 5 -7.80 -7.12 11.67
C PHE A 5 -6.39 -7.05 11.08
N ALA A 6 -5.38 -7.01 11.95
CA ALA A 6 -3.99 -6.84 11.56
C ALA A 6 -3.14 -8.05 11.95
N GLU A 7 -2.14 -8.33 11.14
CA GLU A 7 -1.10 -9.32 11.37
C GLU A 7 0.28 -8.68 11.19
N HIS A 8 1.19 -8.99 12.12
CA HIS A 8 2.62 -8.75 11.93
C HIS A 8 3.23 -10.02 11.32
N THR A 9 3.56 -9.96 10.04
CA THR A 9 4.28 -11.03 9.35
C THR A 9 5.78 -10.92 9.65
N VAL A 10 6.63 -11.69 8.98
CA VAL A 10 8.09 -11.53 9.11
C VAL A 10 8.62 -10.32 8.34
N THR A 11 7.85 -9.81 7.38
CA THR A 11 8.30 -8.80 6.41
C THR A 11 7.49 -7.51 6.45
N GLU A 12 6.24 -7.55 6.90
CA GLU A 12 5.34 -6.40 6.96
C GLU A 12 4.31 -6.51 8.08
N THR A 13 3.69 -5.38 8.38
CA THR A 13 2.39 -5.36 9.05
C THR A 13 1.32 -5.15 7.99
N ARG A 14 0.33 -6.04 7.96
CA ARG A 14 -0.76 -5.99 7.00
C ARG A 14 -2.09 -6.22 7.69
N GLY A 15 -3.17 -5.69 7.15
CA GLY A 15 -4.48 -5.79 7.77
C GLY A 15 -5.63 -5.35 6.90
N LEU A 16 -6.81 -5.84 7.26
CA LEU A 16 -8.07 -5.66 6.56
C LEU A 16 -9.06 -4.96 7.49
N LEU A 17 -9.80 -4.00 6.94
CA LEU A 17 -10.99 -3.44 7.59
C LEU A 17 -12.18 -4.29 7.15
N LEU A 18 -12.82 -4.96 8.11
CA LEU A 18 -13.93 -5.87 7.84
C LEU A 18 -15.21 -5.34 8.48
N ASP A 19 -16.31 -5.30 7.72
CA ASP A 19 -17.66 -5.28 8.30
C ASP A 19 -18.35 -6.62 8.01
N ARG A 20 -18.47 -7.44 9.06
CA ARG A 20 -18.81 -8.87 8.94
C ARG A 20 -17.80 -9.60 8.04
N ASP A 21 -18.23 -10.06 6.86
CA ASP A 21 -17.40 -10.79 5.89
C ASP A 21 -16.95 -9.91 4.71
N GLU A 22 -17.34 -8.62 4.68
CA GLU A 22 -16.98 -7.72 3.59
C GLU A 22 -15.67 -6.99 3.89
N VAL A 23 -14.74 -7.04 2.95
CA VAL A 23 -13.47 -6.29 3.03
C VAL A 23 -13.68 -4.88 2.50
N LEU A 24 -13.58 -3.89 3.39
CA LEU A 24 -13.81 -2.48 3.07
C LEU A 24 -12.52 -1.73 2.71
N ALA A 25 -11.39 -2.12 3.28
CA ALA A 25 -10.08 -1.53 3.00
C ALA A 25 -8.97 -2.52 3.36
N ALA A 26 -7.78 -2.33 2.78
CA ALA A 26 -6.58 -3.05 3.17
C ALA A 26 -5.43 -2.07 3.39
N ARG A 27 -4.49 -2.45 4.26
CA ARG A 27 -3.26 -1.71 4.52
C ARG A 27 -2.09 -2.67 4.57
N PHE A 28 -1.00 -2.24 3.96
CA PHE A 28 0.24 -3.00 3.82
C PHE A 28 1.44 -2.09 4.09
N ILE A 29 2.12 -2.33 5.20
CA ILE A 29 3.25 -1.52 5.67
C ILE A 29 4.47 -2.42 5.86
N PRO A 30 5.44 -2.41 4.91
CA PRO A 30 6.72 -3.06 5.09
C PRO A 30 7.41 -2.68 6.40
N HIS A 31 8.03 -3.65 7.05
CA HIS A 31 8.87 -3.36 8.21
C HIS A 31 10.03 -2.44 7.84
N GLY A 32 10.22 -1.39 8.64
CA GLY A 32 11.20 -0.32 8.40
C GLY A 32 10.67 0.86 7.57
N GLU A 33 9.45 0.80 7.04
CA GLU A 33 8.84 1.95 6.35
C GLU A 33 8.34 2.99 7.35
N LEU A 34 8.70 4.26 7.12
CA LEU A 34 8.10 5.40 7.83
C LEU A 34 6.68 5.65 7.29
N ALA A 35 5.69 4.97 7.86
CA ALA A 35 4.30 5.06 7.41
C ALA A 35 3.57 6.29 7.96
N SER A 36 2.51 6.71 7.26
CA SER A 36 1.62 7.78 7.73
C SER A 36 1.06 7.47 9.13
N GLY A 37 1.00 8.49 9.97
CA GLY A 37 0.58 8.40 11.37
C GLY A 37 1.67 7.91 12.33
N MET A 38 2.83 7.45 11.86
CA MET A 38 3.94 7.10 12.74
C MET A 38 4.55 8.36 13.36
N ARG A 39 4.87 8.30 14.65
CA ARG A 39 5.72 9.30 15.30
C ARG A 39 7.14 8.78 15.41
N VAL A 40 8.13 9.61 15.06
CA VAL A 40 9.54 9.24 15.10
C VAL A 40 10.39 10.36 15.68
N THR A 41 11.45 9.96 16.36
CA THR A 41 12.50 10.88 16.81
C THR A 41 13.51 11.03 15.67
N ALA A 42 13.84 12.27 15.30
CA ALA A 42 14.85 12.56 14.31
C ALA A 42 15.65 13.81 14.65
N ARG A 43 16.85 13.91 14.10
CA ARG A 43 17.69 15.11 14.18
C ARG A 43 17.50 15.96 12.93
N LEU A 44 17.21 17.25 13.08
CA LEU A 44 17.13 18.18 11.94
C LEU A 44 18.55 18.44 11.40
N THR A 45 18.86 17.94 10.22
CA THR A 45 20.22 17.99 9.64
C THR A 45 20.41 19.10 8.63
N HIS A 46 19.34 19.62 8.04
CA HIS A 46 19.46 20.73 7.08
C HIS A 46 18.25 21.65 7.16
N LYS A 47 18.47 22.93 7.51
CA LYS A 47 17.45 23.99 7.47
C LYS A 47 18.08 25.32 7.05
N LYS A 48 17.69 25.84 5.89
CA LYS A 48 18.09 27.19 5.47
C LYS A 48 17.52 28.24 6.44
N THR A 49 18.29 29.28 6.76
CA THR A 49 17.84 30.38 7.62
C THR A 49 16.53 30.99 7.12
N GLY A 50 15.54 31.11 8.00
CA GLY A 50 14.20 31.62 7.66
C GLY A 50 13.31 30.65 6.87
N ALA A 51 13.78 29.45 6.51
CA ALA A 51 12.96 28.47 5.81
C ALA A 51 12.01 27.74 6.76
N SER A 52 10.81 27.46 6.26
CA SER A 52 9.81 26.60 6.91
C SER A 52 9.94 25.13 6.48
N ARG A 53 10.99 24.77 5.75
CA ARG A 53 11.25 23.41 5.25
C ARG A 53 12.70 23.01 5.50
N GLY A 54 12.92 21.72 5.67
CA GLY A 54 14.23 21.15 5.97
C GLY A 54 14.23 19.63 5.88
N VAL A 55 15.37 19.02 6.17
CA VAL A 55 15.55 17.57 6.19
C VAL A 55 15.95 17.15 7.60
N ALA A 56 15.30 16.10 8.10
CA ALA A 56 15.65 15.44 9.35
C ALA A 56 16.05 13.98 9.08
N VAL A 57 16.88 13.42 9.95
CA VAL A 57 17.34 12.03 9.87
C VAL A 57 16.96 11.31 11.15
N ASP A 58 16.21 10.21 11.02
CA ASP A 58 15.77 9.40 12.16
C ASP A 58 16.91 8.56 12.75
N THR A 59 16.62 7.81 13.82
CA THR A 59 17.60 6.95 14.48
C THR A 59 18.07 5.76 13.63
N GLN A 60 17.34 5.43 12.57
CA GLN A 60 17.68 4.35 11.62
C GLN A 60 18.39 4.88 10.37
N GLY A 61 18.61 6.20 10.26
CA GLY A 61 19.27 6.85 9.12
C GLY A 61 18.32 7.22 7.97
N ASN A 62 17.01 7.12 8.15
CA ASN A 62 16.04 7.51 7.13
C ASN A 62 15.91 9.04 7.06
N GLU A 63 15.99 9.58 5.86
CA GLU A 63 15.75 11.01 5.61
C GLU A 63 14.26 11.34 5.49
N ILE A 64 13.85 12.40 6.17
CA ILE A 64 12.47 12.89 6.22
C ILE A 64 12.45 14.35 5.81
N LEU A 65 11.64 14.67 4.81
CA LEU A 65 11.38 16.04 4.40
C LEU A 65 10.34 16.66 5.34
N ILE A 66 10.74 17.71 6.05
CA ILE A 66 9.88 18.39 7.01
C ILE A 66 9.28 19.64 6.36
N ASP A 67 7.96 19.80 6.47
CA ASP A 67 7.26 21.04 6.15
C ASP A 67 6.82 21.77 7.44
N ARG A 68 6.57 23.08 7.32
CA ARG A 68 6.09 23.94 8.40
C ARG A 68 6.92 23.86 9.69
N ILE A 69 8.25 23.85 9.56
CA ILE A 69 9.16 23.83 10.71
C ILE A 69 8.90 25.08 11.59
N PRO A 70 8.64 24.92 12.91
CA PRO A 70 8.49 26.05 13.82
C PRO A 70 9.74 26.94 13.87
N SER A 71 9.56 28.24 14.08
CA SER A 71 10.66 29.22 14.05
C SER A 71 11.74 28.94 15.11
N GLY A 72 11.37 28.41 16.27
CA GLY A 72 12.28 28.06 17.37
C GLY A 72 13.10 26.77 17.16
N VAL A 73 12.81 25.99 16.11
CA VAL A 73 13.55 24.76 15.82
C VAL A 73 14.79 25.09 14.99
N THR A 74 15.98 24.71 15.45
CA THR A 74 17.26 24.96 14.76
C THR A 74 17.90 23.69 14.26
N GLU A 75 18.78 23.81 13.26
CA GLU A 75 19.61 22.69 12.80
C GLU A 75 20.40 22.08 13.97
N GLY A 76 20.57 20.75 13.95
CA GLY A 76 21.20 19.97 15.00
C GLY A 76 20.25 19.53 16.13
N GLN A 77 19.06 20.13 16.27
CA GLN A 77 18.11 19.75 17.31
C GLN A 77 17.45 18.40 17.03
N GLU A 78 17.17 17.68 18.11
CA GLU A 78 16.31 16.51 18.10
C GLU A 78 14.84 16.94 18.19
N ILE A 79 14.01 16.36 17.33
CA ILE A 79 12.60 16.70 17.13
C ILE A 79 11.77 15.43 17.04
N SER A 80 10.56 15.49 17.57
CA SER A 80 9.53 14.48 17.33
C SER A 80 8.71 14.88 16.11
N ILE A 81 8.61 13.95 15.17
CA ILE A 81 7.96 14.16 13.87
C ILE A 81 6.82 13.17 13.72
N GLU A 82 5.65 13.66 13.32
CA GLU A 82 4.57 12.81 12.80
C GLU A 82 4.68 12.72 11.28
N ILE A 83 4.77 11.50 10.78
CA ILE A 83 4.82 11.19 9.35
C ILE A 83 3.42 11.28 8.76
N PHE A 84 3.26 11.93 7.61
CA PHE A 84 1.98 12.01 6.91
C PHE A 84 2.02 11.45 5.49
N ARG A 85 3.21 11.16 4.96
CA ARG A 85 3.41 10.45 3.69
C ARG A 85 4.69 9.63 3.74
N ALA A 86 4.60 8.34 3.48
CA ALA A 86 5.75 7.46 3.36
C ALA A 86 6.64 7.84 2.17
N ALA A 87 7.88 7.37 2.19
CA ALA A 87 8.77 7.49 1.05
C ALA A 87 8.17 6.77 -0.17
N MET A 88 8.38 7.32 -1.35
CA MET A 88 7.89 6.73 -2.60
C MET A 88 9.00 6.69 -3.62
N HIS A 89 9.24 5.51 -4.17
CA HIS A 89 10.19 5.34 -5.26
C HIS A 89 9.44 5.55 -6.57
N GLU A 90 9.87 6.52 -7.35
CA GLU A 90 9.41 6.76 -8.71
C GLU A 90 10.56 6.39 -9.66
N PHE A 91 10.22 6.10 -10.92
CA PHE A 91 11.15 5.60 -11.94
C PHE A 91 12.55 6.24 -11.93
N ALA A 92 12.66 7.57 -11.77
CA ALA A 92 13.92 8.31 -11.82
C ALA A 92 14.34 8.96 -10.49
N ARG A 93 13.52 8.90 -9.44
CA ARG A 93 13.82 9.57 -8.16
C ARG A 93 13.07 8.96 -7.00
N THR A 94 13.68 9.04 -5.83
CA THR A 94 13.02 8.76 -4.56
C THR A 94 12.45 10.05 -3.99
N LYS A 95 11.12 10.09 -3.81
CA LYS A 95 10.47 11.08 -2.95
C LYS A 95 10.67 10.64 -1.50
N LEU A 96 11.38 11.45 -0.71
CA LEU A 96 11.53 11.23 0.73
C LEU A 96 10.17 11.12 1.43
N ALA A 97 10.17 10.44 2.58
CA ALA A 97 9.06 10.51 3.52
C ALA A 97 8.84 11.97 3.92
N GLN A 98 7.60 12.32 4.25
CA GLN A 98 7.25 13.65 4.70
C GLN A 98 6.60 13.61 6.07
N GLY A 99 6.99 14.56 6.91
CA GLY A 99 6.48 14.68 8.26
C GLY A 99 6.44 16.13 8.76
N ARG A 100 5.82 16.32 9.91
CA ARG A 100 5.72 17.60 10.62
C ARG A 100 6.24 17.47 12.03
N VAL A 101 6.91 18.54 12.49
CA VAL A 101 7.30 18.64 13.90
C VAL A 101 6.04 18.70 14.75
N VAL A 102 5.87 17.74 15.66
CA VAL A 102 4.80 17.75 16.67
C VAL A 102 5.32 18.27 18.01
N GLN A 103 6.60 18.02 18.31
CA GLN A 103 7.24 18.50 19.52
C GLN A 103 8.74 18.73 19.25
N ALA A 104 9.30 19.79 19.83
CA ALA A 104 10.72 20.12 19.72
C ALA A 104 11.44 19.82 21.05
N ASN A 105 12.69 19.36 20.97
CA ASN A 105 13.56 19.03 22.12
C ASN A 105 13.08 17.86 23.00
N TYR A 106 12.15 17.05 22.51
CA TYR A 106 11.69 15.83 23.17
C TYR A 106 11.57 14.71 22.14
N PRO A 107 12.12 13.51 22.42
CA PRO A 107 11.89 12.33 21.60
C PRO A 107 10.43 11.90 21.68
N SER A 108 9.95 11.16 20.67
CA SER A 108 8.61 10.54 20.72
C SER A 108 8.50 9.58 21.90
N GLU A 109 7.40 9.64 22.64
CA GLU A 109 7.09 8.67 23.72
C GLU A 109 6.77 7.27 23.16
N GLU A 110 6.27 7.19 21.93
CA GLU A 110 6.00 5.93 21.21
C GLU A 110 6.61 6.00 19.79
N PRO A 111 7.94 5.84 19.66
CA PRO A 111 8.60 5.91 18.36
C PRO A 111 8.27 4.68 17.51
N GLY A 112 7.83 4.91 16.27
CA GLY A 112 7.65 3.87 15.25
C GLY A 112 6.29 3.15 15.24
N GLN A 113 5.33 3.56 16.08
CA GLN A 113 3.97 3.06 16.01
C GLN A 113 3.05 4.04 15.25
N SER A 114 2.28 3.53 14.30
CA SER A 114 1.06 4.15 13.81
C SER A 114 -0.15 3.54 14.51
N ILE A 115 -1.30 4.22 14.45
CA ILE A 115 -2.58 3.68 14.92
C ILE A 115 -2.83 2.28 14.34
N PHE A 116 -2.42 2.05 13.09
CA PHE A 116 -2.59 0.78 12.41
C PHE A 116 -1.64 -0.31 12.94
N THR A 117 -0.37 0.00 13.19
CA THR A 117 0.57 -0.98 13.73
C THR A 117 0.34 -1.27 15.23
N ALA A 118 -0.43 -0.43 15.92
CA ALA A 118 -0.82 -0.62 17.32
C ALA A 118 -2.12 -1.44 17.47
N LEU A 119 -2.77 -1.83 16.37
CA LEU A 119 -4.00 -2.62 16.43
C LEU A 119 -3.74 -4.01 17.05
N PRO A 120 -4.71 -4.57 17.81
CA PRO A 120 -4.60 -5.93 18.30
C PRO A 120 -4.38 -6.91 17.15
N ILE A 121 -3.40 -7.80 17.31
CA ILE A 121 -3.17 -8.88 16.34
C ILE A 121 -4.42 -9.75 16.31
N ARG A 122 -5.05 -9.79 15.13
CA ARG A 122 -6.16 -10.70 14.83
C ARG A 122 -5.86 -11.25 13.46
N ASP A 123 -5.56 -12.54 13.40
CA ASP A 123 -5.18 -13.23 12.17
C ASP A 123 -6.24 -12.95 11.07
N PRO A 124 -5.91 -12.14 10.06
CA PRO A 124 -6.83 -11.86 8.97
C PRO A 124 -6.98 -13.15 8.14
N ARG A 125 -8.17 -13.40 7.61
CA ARG A 125 -8.36 -14.59 6.77
C ARG A 125 -7.44 -14.49 5.53
N ASP A 126 -6.54 -15.44 5.38
CA ASP A 126 -5.46 -15.42 4.38
C ASP A 126 -5.98 -15.51 2.92
N ASP A 127 -7.17 -16.08 2.73
CA ASP A 127 -7.88 -16.15 1.46
C ASP A 127 -8.18 -14.76 0.90
N LEU A 128 -8.61 -13.82 1.77
CA LEU A 128 -8.95 -12.46 1.39
C LEU A 128 -7.74 -11.64 0.93
N TRP A 129 -6.57 -11.85 1.55
CA TRP A 129 -5.32 -11.20 1.13
C TRP A 129 -4.82 -11.72 -0.21
N SER A 130 -5.00 -13.00 -0.47
CA SER A 130 -4.54 -13.65 -1.70
C SER A 130 -5.22 -13.05 -2.94
N GLU A 131 -6.55 -12.81 -2.88
CA GLU A 131 -7.29 -12.12 -3.94
C GLU A 131 -6.73 -10.70 -4.19
N ILE A 132 -6.57 -9.90 -3.12
CA ILE A 132 -6.09 -8.52 -3.24
C ILE A 132 -4.68 -8.45 -3.83
N LEU A 133 -3.77 -9.30 -3.38
CA LEU A 133 -2.40 -9.33 -3.89
C LEU A 133 -2.35 -9.80 -5.35
N HIS A 134 -3.16 -10.81 -5.70
CA HIS A 134 -3.26 -11.28 -7.08
C HIS A 134 -3.77 -10.17 -8.01
N SER A 135 -4.85 -9.49 -7.63
CA SER A 135 -5.42 -8.37 -8.37
C SER A 135 -4.45 -7.17 -8.49
N ALA A 136 -3.70 -6.87 -7.44
CA ALA A 136 -2.66 -5.83 -7.51
C ALA A 136 -1.50 -6.24 -8.43
N ALA A 137 -1.14 -7.53 -8.46
CA ALA A 137 -0.10 -8.06 -9.32
C ALA A 137 -0.52 -8.09 -10.80
N SER A 138 -1.79 -8.36 -11.11
CA SER A 138 -2.32 -8.34 -12.48
C SER A 138 -2.60 -6.93 -13.00
N ASN A 139 -2.72 -5.94 -12.10
CA ASN A 139 -3.23 -4.60 -12.41
C ASN A 139 -4.65 -4.64 -13.00
N SER A 140 -5.44 -5.67 -12.71
CA SER A 140 -6.79 -5.79 -13.23
C SER A 140 -7.72 -6.52 -12.26
N VAL A 141 -9.00 -6.16 -12.30
CA VAL A 141 -10.06 -6.82 -11.52
C VAL A 141 -11.30 -6.99 -12.37
N ASP A 142 -11.78 -8.22 -12.44
CA ASP A 142 -13.01 -8.55 -13.15
C ASP A 142 -14.23 -8.28 -12.27
N PHE A 143 -15.33 -7.90 -12.91
CA PHE A 143 -16.64 -7.80 -12.31
C PHE A 143 -17.72 -8.27 -13.30
N ALA A 144 -18.96 -8.34 -12.84
CA ALA A 144 -20.05 -8.80 -13.70
C ALA A 144 -20.20 -7.88 -14.94
N GLY A 145 -19.79 -8.40 -16.09
CA GLY A 145 -19.91 -7.76 -17.41
C GLY A 145 -18.77 -6.82 -17.82
N GLY A 146 -17.71 -6.71 -17.03
CA GLY A 146 -16.55 -5.88 -17.36
C GLY A 146 -15.32 -6.13 -16.48
N THR A 147 -14.26 -5.37 -16.74
CA THR A 147 -12.97 -5.42 -16.06
C THR A 147 -12.47 -3.99 -15.82
N LEU A 148 -11.90 -3.73 -14.64
CA LEU A 148 -11.13 -2.51 -14.42
C LEU A 148 -9.65 -2.79 -14.63
N HIS A 149 -8.97 -1.91 -15.35
CA HIS A 149 -7.52 -1.93 -15.54
C HIS A 149 -6.89 -0.75 -14.80
N PHE A 150 -5.85 -1.01 -14.02
CA PHE A 150 -5.16 -0.01 -13.23
C PHE A 150 -3.78 0.29 -13.81
N SER A 151 -3.42 1.56 -13.94
CA SER A 151 -2.13 1.99 -14.44
C SER A 151 -1.53 3.03 -13.50
N PRO A 152 -0.69 2.63 -12.52
CA PRO A 152 0.05 3.58 -11.70
C PRO A 152 1.11 4.29 -12.55
N THR A 153 1.01 5.62 -12.67
CA THR A 153 2.00 6.46 -13.36
C THR A 153 2.66 7.43 -12.38
N PRO A 154 3.78 8.07 -12.75
CA PRO A 154 4.44 9.05 -11.87
C PRO A 154 3.56 10.26 -11.47
N ALA A 155 2.54 10.59 -12.27
CA ALA A 155 1.67 11.75 -12.03
C ALA A 155 0.35 11.37 -11.34
N MET A 156 -0.24 10.24 -11.74
CA MET A 156 -1.54 9.78 -11.26
C MET A 156 -1.74 8.28 -11.49
N THR A 157 -2.70 7.67 -10.79
CA THR A 157 -3.17 6.33 -11.15
C THR A 157 -4.35 6.44 -12.11
N LEU A 158 -4.27 5.78 -13.27
CA LEU A 158 -5.37 5.71 -14.23
C LEU A 158 -6.16 4.42 -14.02
N ILE A 159 -7.48 4.52 -14.15
CA ILE A 159 -8.43 3.40 -14.11
C ILE A 159 -9.20 3.42 -15.42
N ASP A 160 -9.06 2.35 -16.19
CA ASP A 160 -9.76 2.13 -17.45
C ASP A 160 -10.81 1.03 -17.27
N ILE A 161 -11.87 1.07 -18.07
CA ILE A 161 -13.07 0.24 -17.90
C ILE A 161 -13.43 -0.42 -19.22
N ASP A 162 -13.22 -1.73 -19.29
CA ASP A 162 -13.55 -2.54 -20.44
C ASP A 162 -14.75 -3.46 -20.15
N GLY A 163 -15.55 -3.79 -21.16
CA GLY A 163 -16.67 -4.70 -21.00
C GLY A 163 -17.60 -4.78 -22.20
N ALA A 164 -18.55 -5.72 -22.14
CA ALA A 164 -19.47 -6.00 -23.25
C ALA A 164 -20.86 -5.36 -23.08
N MET A 165 -21.12 -4.73 -21.94
CA MET A 165 -22.40 -4.04 -21.66
C MET A 165 -22.52 -2.73 -22.46
N SER A 166 -23.71 -2.13 -22.49
CA SER A 166 -23.84 -0.78 -23.04
C SER A 166 -23.01 0.23 -22.22
N PRO A 167 -22.50 1.33 -22.82
CA PRO A 167 -21.62 2.29 -22.12
C PRO A 167 -22.17 2.76 -20.77
N ARG A 168 -23.48 3.03 -20.70
CA ARG A 168 -24.16 3.47 -19.47
C ARG A 168 -24.19 2.38 -18.41
N GLU A 169 -24.55 1.16 -18.79
CA GLU A 169 -24.62 0.02 -17.87
C GLU A 169 -23.23 -0.35 -17.35
N LEU A 170 -22.23 -0.36 -18.23
CA LEU A 170 -20.83 -0.61 -17.89
C LEU A 170 -20.31 0.44 -16.90
N ALA A 171 -20.54 1.72 -17.17
CA ALA A 171 -20.10 2.80 -16.30
C ALA A 171 -20.73 2.68 -14.90
N LEU A 172 -22.04 2.46 -14.80
CA LEU A 172 -22.72 2.32 -13.52
C LEU A 172 -22.31 1.05 -12.75
N ALA A 173 -22.09 -0.06 -13.44
CA ALA A 173 -21.62 -1.30 -12.83
C ALA A 173 -20.17 -1.21 -12.32
N ALA A 174 -19.33 -0.39 -12.97
CA ALA A 174 -17.95 -0.17 -12.58
C ALA A 174 -17.81 0.68 -11.31
N VAL A 175 -18.72 1.64 -11.06
CA VAL A 175 -18.67 2.55 -9.89
C VAL A 175 -18.43 1.85 -8.55
N PRO A 176 -19.23 0.85 -8.12
CA PRO A 176 -19.00 0.18 -6.84
C PRO A 176 -17.66 -0.57 -6.81
N GLN A 177 -17.20 -1.09 -7.95
CA GLN A 177 -15.92 -1.79 -8.05
C GLN A 177 -14.75 -0.82 -7.94
N ILE A 178 -14.83 0.34 -8.59
CA ILE A 178 -13.84 1.41 -8.44
C ILE A 178 -13.75 1.82 -6.98
N ALA A 179 -14.89 2.11 -6.34
CA ALA A 179 -14.96 2.49 -4.95
C ALA A 179 -14.35 1.42 -4.01
N ARG A 180 -14.62 0.15 -4.25
CA ARG A 180 -14.02 -0.97 -3.50
C ARG A 180 -12.49 -1.00 -3.69
N TRP A 181 -12.04 -1.07 -4.94
CA TRP A 181 -10.63 -1.35 -5.24
C TRP A 181 -9.69 -0.18 -4.98
N VAL A 182 -10.14 1.08 -5.05
CA VAL A 182 -9.30 2.21 -4.60
C VAL A 182 -8.98 2.12 -3.11
N ARG A 183 -9.89 1.57 -2.29
CA ARG A 183 -9.68 1.36 -0.84
C ARG A 183 -8.86 0.10 -0.56
N LEU A 184 -9.09 -0.99 -1.30
CA LEU A 184 -8.34 -2.25 -1.13
C LEU A 184 -6.89 -2.12 -1.59
N PHE A 185 -6.62 -1.37 -2.65
CA PHE A 185 -5.24 -1.10 -3.08
C PHE A 185 -4.58 0.05 -2.32
N ASP A 186 -5.31 0.75 -1.46
CA ASP A 186 -4.84 1.93 -0.74
C ASP A 186 -4.32 3.02 -1.70
N ILE A 187 -5.12 3.33 -2.73
CA ILE A 187 -4.78 4.32 -3.75
C ILE A 187 -5.02 5.73 -3.19
N GLY A 188 -4.02 6.59 -3.30
CA GLY A 188 -4.12 8.01 -2.96
C GLY A 188 -3.47 8.89 -4.03
N GLY A 189 -3.53 10.21 -3.81
CA GLY A 189 -3.03 11.19 -4.77
C GLY A 189 -4.02 11.48 -5.89
N SER A 190 -3.51 11.83 -7.06
CA SER A 190 -4.32 12.07 -8.25
C SER A 190 -4.71 10.73 -8.88
N ILE A 191 -5.99 10.56 -9.18
CA ILE A 191 -6.57 9.37 -9.79
C ILE A 191 -7.44 9.82 -10.96
N GLY A 192 -7.32 9.15 -12.09
CA GLY A 192 -8.12 9.41 -13.28
C GLY A 192 -8.93 8.17 -13.62
N ILE A 193 -10.22 8.33 -13.83
CA ILE A 193 -11.10 7.25 -14.27
C ILE A 193 -11.56 7.59 -15.68
N ASP A 194 -11.28 6.71 -16.62
CA ASP A 194 -11.75 6.81 -17.99
C ASP A 194 -13.02 5.96 -18.14
N PHE A 195 -14.19 6.60 -18.02
CA PHE A 195 -15.45 5.90 -18.28
C PHE A 195 -15.73 5.82 -19.78
N PRO A 196 -16.49 4.81 -20.23
CA PRO A 196 -17.03 4.79 -21.58
C PRO A 196 -17.72 6.12 -21.92
N THR A 197 -17.54 6.61 -23.15
CA THR A 197 -18.12 7.89 -23.55
C THR A 197 -19.65 7.85 -23.49
N LEU A 198 -20.24 8.70 -22.64
CA LEU A 198 -21.69 8.82 -22.49
C LEU A 198 -22.21 10.08 -23.21
N ALA A 199 -23.03 9.91 -24.24
CA ALA A 199 -23.58 11.03 -25.01
C ALA A 199 -24.61 11.85 -24.20
N ALA A 200 -25.53 11.19 -23.50
CA ALA A 200 -26.60 11.86 -22.78
C ALA A 200 -26.09 12.49 -21.46
N LYS A 201 -26.45 13.76 -21.24
CA LYS A 201 -26.13 14.47 -19.98
C LYS A 201 -26.74 13.79 -18.76
N ALA A 202 -27.92 13.17 -18.92
CA ALA A 202 -28.59 12.44 -17.84
C ALA A 202 -27.77 11.22 -17.39
N ASP A 203 -27.13 10.52 -18.33
CA ASP A 203 -26.32 9.34 -18.01
C ASP A 203 -25.02 9.73 -17.32
N ARG A 204 -24.35 10.79 -17.78
CA ARG A 204 -23.18 11.36 -17.08
C ARG A 204 -23.51 11.74 -15.63
N ARG A 205 -24.66 12.41 -15.44
CA ARG A 205 -25.15 12.78 -14.11
C ARG A 205 -25.43 11.54 -13.24
N ALA A 206 -26.01 10.49 -13.80
CA ALA A 206 -26.27 9.26 -13.06
C ALA A 206 -24.98 8.60 -12.56
N VAL A 207 -23.91 8.59 -13.37
CA VAL A 207 -22.59 8.09 -12.95
C VAL A 207 -21.97 9.00 -11.89
N ASP A 208 -22.07 10.32 -12.06
CA ASP A 208 -21.61 11.29 -11.06
C ASP A 208 -22.31 11.09 -9.70
N ASP A 209 -23.63 10.90 -9.70
CA ASP A 209 -24.41 10.68 -8.49
C ASP A 209 -24.04 9.34 -7.84
N ALA A 210 -23.90 8.27 -8.63
CA ALA A 210 -23.47 6.97 -8.14
C ALA A 210 -22.05 6.99 -7.54
N LEU A 211 -21.11 7.69 -8.18
CA LEU A 211 -19.76 7.89 -7.64
C LEU A 211 -19.77 8.65 -6.32
N ALA A 212 -20.61 9.69 -6.22
CA ALA A 212 -20.74 10.45 -4.98
C ALA A 212 -21.20 9.56 -3.83
N GLU A 213 -22.19 8.70 -4.09
CA GLU A 213 -22.73 7.76 -3.12
C GLU A 213 -21.69 6.70 -2.72
N ALA A 214 -21.05 6.04 -3.69
CA ALA A 214 -20.09 4.96 -3.43
C ALA A 214 -18.79 5.43 -2.73
N LEU A 215 -18.46 6.72 -2.84
CA LEU A 215 -17.27 7.33 -2.24
C LEU A 215 -17.57 8.20 -1.02
N VAL A 216 -18.81 8.22 -0.53
CA VAL A 216 -19.26 9.14 0.54
C VAL A 216 -18.40 9.07 1.81
N ASP A 217 -18.01 7.86 2.22
CA ASP A 217 -17.21 7.62 3.44
C ASP A 217 -15.70 7.59 3.19
N TRP A 218 -15.25 8.01 2.00
CA TRP A 218 -13.83 8.05 1.65
C TRP A 218 -13.38 9.48 1.40
N PRO A 219 -12.41 10.03 2.18
CA PRO A 219 -12.00 11.42 2.02
C PRO A 219 -11.34 11.70 0.66
N HIS A 220 -12.02 12.47 -0.19
CA HIS A 220 -11.55 12.83 -1.52
C HIS A 220 -12.19 14.13 -2.03
N GLU A 221 -11.59 14.71 -3.06
CA GLU A 221 -12.20 15.69 -3.96
C GLU A 221 -12.37 15.05 -5.34
N ARG A 222 -13.37 15.47 -6.11
CA ARG A 222 -13.57 14.97 -7.48
C ARG A 222 -14.12 16.04 -8.41
N THR A 223 -13.87 15.86 -9.70
CA THR A 223 -14.57 16.57 -10.76
C THR A 223 -15.89 15.86 -11.11
N SER A 224 -16.80 16.57 -11.73
CA SER A 224 -17.86 15.92 -12.51
C SER A 224 -17.28 15.23 -13.75
N MET A 225 -18.01 14.28 -14.31
CA MET A 225 -17.64 13.64 -15.58
C MET A 225 -17.61 14.68 -16.71
N ASN A 226 -16.47 14.76 -17.40
CA ASN A 226 -16.32 15.67 -18.54
C ASN A 226 -17.01 15.12 -19.80
N GLY A 227 -16.96 15.89 -20.90
CA GLY A 227 -17.59 15.51 -22.17
C GLY A 227 -16.98 14.26 -22.85
N PHE A 228 -15.84 13.78 -22.38
CA PHE A 228 -15.11 12.64 -22.93
C PHE A 228 -15.22 11.38 -22.04
N GLY A 229 -15.89 11.45 -20.89
CA GLY A 229 -16.03 10.32 -19.97
C GLY A 229 -15.02 10.31 -18.81
N PHE A 230 -14.11 11.28 -18.75
CA PHE A 230 -13.07 11.29 -17.72
C PHE A 230 -13.54 11.97 -16.42
N VAL A 231 -13.20 11.34 -15.29
CA VAL A 231 -13.37 11.88 -13.93
C VAL A 231 -12.02 11.91 -13.24
N GLN A 232 -11.65 13.06 -12.66
CA GLN A 232 -10.49 13.16 -11.80
C GLN A 232 -10.92 13.09 -10.34
N ILE A 233 -10.21 12.28 -9.56
CA ILE A 233 -10.32 12.19 -8.11
C ILE A 233 -8.97 12.60 -7.50
N VAL A 234 -9.00 13.33 -6.41
CA VAL A 234 -7.82 13.64 -5.59
C VAL A 234 -8.08 13.18 -4.17
N ALA A 235 -7.30 12.21 -3.71
CA ALA A 235 -7.35 11.71 -2.33
C ALA A 235 -6.01 11.93 -1.63
N ARG A 236 -6.01 11.87 -0.30
CA ARG A 236 -4.78 12.03 0.48
C ARG A 236 -3.79 10.92 0.09
N LEU A 237 -2.57 11.30 -0.28
CA LEU A 237 -1.49 10.37 -0.57
C LEU A 237 -0.66 10.13 0.69
N GLU A 238 -0.86 8.97 1.32
CA GLU A 238 -0.20 8.59 2.58
C GLU A 238 1.04 7.70 2.38
N GLY A 239 1.20 7.12 1.19
CA GLY A 239 2.34 6.27 0.86
C GLY A 239 2.15 5.54 -0.48
N PRO A 240 3.05 4.60 -0.82
CA PRO A 240 2.88 3.73 -1.97
C PRO A 240 1.66 2.80 -1.80
N SER A 241 0.72 2.88 -2.75
CA SER A 241 -0.38 1.91 -2.85
C SER A 241 0.16 0.51 -3.21
N LEU A 242 -0.64 -0.54 -3.05
CA LEU A 242 -0.24 -1.90 -3.45
C LEU A 242 0.17 -1.96 -4.93
N LEU A 243 -0.53 -1.26 -5.81
CA LEU A 243 -0.17 -1.14 -7.23
C LEU A 243 1.23 -0.55 -7.42
N HIS A 244 1.58 0.52 -6.69
CA HIS A 244 2.93 1.10 -6.76
C HIS A 244 3.99 0.13 -6.24
N ARG A 245 3.69 -0.69 -5.23
CA ARG A 245 4.63 -1.69 -4.70
C ARG A 245 4.90 -2.79 -5.73
N PHE A 246 3.87 -3.31 -6.40
CA PHE A 246 4.05 -4.27 -7.49
C PHE A 246 4.73 -3.66 -8.72
N ALA A 247 4.47 -2.40 -9.04
CA ALA A 247 5.12 -1.72 -10.17
C ALA A 247 6.63 -1.49 -9.95
N ASN A 248 7.05 -1.14 -8.74
CA ASN A 248 8.43 -0.74 -8.46
C ASN A 248 9.28 -1.83 -7.78
N ALA A 249 8.67 -2.81 -7.12
CA ALA A 249 9.35 -3.81 -6.29
C ALA A 249 8.74 -5.21 -6.45
N ARG A 250 8.36 -5.59 -7.67
CA ARG A 250 7.63 -6.83 -7.97
C ARG A 250 8.28 -8.09 -7.40
N ALA A 251 9.59 -8.25 -7.60
CA ALA A 251 10.33 -9.40 -7.09
C ALA A 251 10.43 -9.42 -5.55
N GLU A 252 10.46 -8.25 -4.89
CA GLU A 252 10.38 -8.16 -3.43
C GLU A 252 8.98 -8.55 -2.94
N MET A 253 7.92 -8.11 -3.62
CA MET A 253 6.54 -8.51 -3.30
C MET A 253 6.35 -10.03 -3.42
N ALA A 254 6.87 -10.64 -4.49
CA ALA A 254 6.86 -12.09 -4.65
C ALA A 254 7.59 -12.81 -3.51
N ALA A 255 8.74 -12.31 -3.08
CA ALA A 255 9.48 -12.86 -1.94
C ALA A 255 8.66 -12.81 -0.64
N ARG A 256 7.98 -11.69 -0.37
CA ARG A 256 7.12 -11.51 0.81
C ARG A 256 5.96 -12.50 0.84
N ILE A 257 5.31 -12.74 -0.31
CA ILE A 257 4.23 -13.73 -0.44
C ILE A 257 4.71 -15.12 0.00
N VAL A 258 5.85 -15.58 -0.50
CA VAL A 258 6.39 -16.91 -0.16
C VAL A 258 6.84 -16.99 1.30
N LEU A 259 7.47 -15.95 1.85
CA LEU A 259 7.87 -15.90 3.27
C LEU A 259 6.66 -15.91 4.20
N HIS A 260 5.57 -15.24 3.81
CA HIS A 260 4.32 -15.28 4.55
C HIS A 260 3.71 -16.69 4.56
N GLN A 261 3.57 -17.34 3.40
CA GLN A 261 3.11 -18.73 3.29
C GLN A 261 3.95 -19.68 4.16
N ALA A 262 5.28 -19.55 4.09
CA ALA A 262 6.22 -20.35 4.88
C ALA A 262 5.98 -20.23 6.38
N SER A 263 5.68 -19.02 6.87
CA SER A 263 5.45 -18.76 8.30
C SER A 263 4.21 -19.46 8.86
N ARG A 264 3.31 -19.94 7.99
CA ARG A 264 2.06 -20.62 8.35
C ARG A 264 2.10 -22.13 8.21
N ILE A 265 3.19 -22.70 7.72
CA ILE A 265 3.34 -24.16 7.56
C ILE A 265 3.41 -24.82 8.94
N SER A 266 2.44 -25.69 9.22
CA SER A 266 2.32 -26.41 10.48
C SER A 266 2.91 -27.82 10.43
N GLU A 267 3.02 -28.39 9.24
CA GLU A 267 3.53 -29.73 8.98
C GLU A 267 5.02 -29.82 9.38
N PRO A 268 5.45 -30.90 10.03
CA PRO A 268 6.82 -31.04 10.54
C PRO A 268 7.86 -31.14 9.41
N GLY A 269 9.12 -30.77 9.71
CA GLY A 269 10.25 -30.91 8.78
C GLY A 269 11.09 -29.63 8.65
N ALA A 270 11.95 -29.56 7.64
CA ALA A 270 12.48 -28.27 7.16
C ALA A 270 11.39 -27.55 6.34
N ILE A 271 11.50 -26.24 6.18
CA ILE A 271 10.64 -25.46 5.28
C ILE A 271 11.44 -25.21 4.00
N GLN A 272 10.94 -25.69 2.87
CA GLN A 272 11.50 -25.37 1.56
C GLN A 272 10.71 -24.24 0.92
N LEU A 273 11.43 -23.21 0.47
CA LEU A 273 10.90 -22.11 -0.34
C LEU A 273 11.25 -22.39 -1.81
N SER A 274 10.23 -22.66 -2.63
CA SER A 274 10.37 -22.87 -4.06
C SER A 274 9.93 -21.60 -4.81
N LEU A 275 10.86 -20.89 -5.46
CA LEU A 275 10.57 -19.54 -5.99
C LEU A 275 11.48 -19.15 -7.17
N HIS A 276 11.04 -18.15 -7.95
CA HIS A 276 11.85 -17.60 -9.03
C HIS A 276 13.16 -16.97 -8.49
N PRO A 277 14.32 -17.12 -9.19
CA PRO A 277 15.62 -16.59 -8.72
C PRO A 277 15.61 -15.09 -8.40
N ALA A 278 14.86 -14.29 -9.15
CA ALA A 278 14.73 -12.85 -8.88
C ALA A 278 14.05 -12.56 -7.54
N ALA A 279 13.04 -13.34 -7.13
CA ALA A 279 12.42 -13.20 -5.82
C ALA A 279 13.41 -13.62 -4.72
N ARG A 280 14.15 -14.72 -4.92
CA ARG A 280 15.21 -15.17 -3.98
C ARG A 280 16.27 -14.09 -3.75
N ALA A 281 16.67 -13.37 -4.78
CA ALA A 281 17.66 -12.30 -4.69
C ALA A 281 17.20 -11.11 -3.85
N ASN A 282 15.89 -10.92 -3.68
CA ASN A 282 15.30 -9.85 -2.86
C ASN A 282 15.03 -10.26 -1.40
N ILE A 283 15.26 -11.52 -1.03
CA ILE A 283 15.12 -11.97 0.36
C ILE A 283 16.31 -11.49 1.18
N ARG A 284 16.03 -10.65 2.18
CA ARG A 284 17.02 -10.10 3.11
C ARG A 284 17.38 -11.13 4.19
N PRO A 285 18.64 -11.19 4.65
CA PRO A 285 19.05 -12.10 5.72
C PRO A 285 18.19 -11.98 6.99
N SER A 286 17.86 -10.75 7.40
CA SER A 286 17.04 -10.49 8.59
C SER A 286 15.62 -11.08 8.49
N TRP A 287 15.06 -11.22 7.29
CA TRP A 287 13.75 -11.87 7.10
C TRP A 287 13.84 -13.38 7.27
N LEU A 288 14.97 -13.98 6.88
CA LEU A 288 15.23 -15.41 7.09
C LEU A 288 15.46 -15.71 8.56
N ASP A 289 16.23 -14.86 9.25
CA ASP A 289 16.43 -14.97 10.69
C ASP A 289 15.09 -14.86 11.43
N ALA A 290 14.24 -13.90 11.04
CA ALA A 290 12.90 -13.75 11.60
C ALA A 290 11.99 -14.96 11.32
N LEU A 291 12.01 -15.51 10.10
CA LEU A 291 11.23 -16.70 9.74
C LEU A 291 11.72 -17.94 10.51
N ALA A 292 13.04 -18.14 10.59
CA ALA A 292 13.65 -19.24 11.33
C ALA A 292 13.34 -19.14 12.83
N ALA A 293 13.42 -17.94 13.40
CA ALA A 293 13.06 -17.70 14.80
C ALA A 293 11.57 -17.95 15.08
N ARG A 294 10.68 -17.52 14.17
CA ARG A 294 9.23 -17.70 14.30
C ARG A 294 8.80 -19.16 14.18
N THR A 295 9.43 -19.91 13.29
CA THR A 295 9.04 -21.30 12.99
C THR A 295 9.85 -22.35 13.78
N GLY A 296 11.06 -22.00 14.25
CA GLY A 296 12.00 -22.93 14.87
C GLY A 296 12.55 -23.98 13.89
N ARG A 297 12.52 -23.70 12.58
CA ARG A 297 12.79 -24.67 11.51
C ARG A 297 13.92 -24.22 10.59
N GLU A 298 14.62 -25.20 10.02
CA GLU A 298 15.58 -24.97 8.94
C GLU A 298 14.85 -24.46 7.70
N ILE A 299 15.39 -23.42 7.07
CA ILE A 299 14.85 -22.84 5.83
C ILE A 299 15.75 -23.23 4.66
N ARG A 300 15.17 -23.91 3.67
CA ARG A 300 15.82 -24.37 2.44
C ARG A 300 15.27 -23.61 1.23
N PHE A 301 16.06 -23.53 0.17
CA PHE A 301 15.67 -22.89 -1.06
C PHE A 301 15.76 -23.85 -2.24
N GLU A 302 14.77 -23.77 -3.11
CA GLU A 302 14.81 -24.34 -4.44
C GLU A 302 14.42 -23.22 -5.42
N THR A 303 15.35 -22.83 -6.31
CA THR A 303 15.05 -21.78 -7.28
C THR A 303 14.76 -22.36 -8.64
N ASP A 304 13.65 -21.93 -9.25
CA ASP A 304 13.26 -22.35 -10.60
C ASP A 304 12.92 -21.12 -11.47
N PRO A 305 13.71 -20.82 -12.53
CA PRO A 305 13.43 -19.71 -13.42
C PRO A 305 12.18 -19.93 -14.31
N ALA A 306 11.63 -21.14 -14.37
CA ALA A 306 10.38 -21.42 -15.09
C ALA A 306 9.13 -21.03 -14.27
N LEU A 307 9.25 -20.83 -12.96
CA LEU A 307 8.16 -20.32 -12.13
C LEU A 307 7.88 -18.86 -12.50
N ALA A 308 6.60 -18.54 -12.71
CA ALA A 308 6.18 -17.14 -12.76
C ALA A 308 6.57 -16.43 -11.45
N LEU A 309 6.91 -15.14 -11.54
CA LEU A 309 7.59 -14.42 -10.47
C LEU A 309 6.81 -14.47 -9.14
N GLU A 310 5.49 -14.32 -9.18
CA GLU A 310 4.61 -14.36 -8.01
C GLU A 310 4.10 -15.77 -7.65
N SER A 311 4.45 -16.80 -8.41
CA SER A 311 3.95 -18.18 -8.23
C SER A 311 4.87 -19.07 -7.39
N GLY A 312 5.78 -18.46 -6.63
CA GLY A 312 6.55 -19.20 -5.63
C GLY A 312 5.64 -19.76 -4.54
N PHE A 313 6.09 -20.83 -3.90
CA PHE A 313 5.38 -21.49 -2.81
C PHE A 313 6.33 -22.00 -1.73
N ALA A 314 5.77 -22.32 -0.57
CA ALA A 314 6.51 -22.93 0.52
C ALA A 314 5.88 -24.28 0.92
N GLN A 315 6.72 -25.24 1.31
CA GLN A 315 6.26 -26.56 1.74
C GLN A 315 7.14 -27.13 2.86
N ALA A 316 6.57 -28.03 3.67
CA ALA A 316 7.35 -28.84 4.59
C ALA A 316 8.03 -29.99 3.84
N VAL A 317 9.32 -30.20 4.09
CA VAL A 317 10.10 -31.33 3.55
C VAL A 317 10.79 -32.09 4.67
N PRO A 318 11.07 -33.40 4.50
CA PRO A 318 11.86 -34.14 5.47
C PRO A 318 13.18 -33.44 5.81
N ARG A 319 13.57 -33.50 7.08
CA ARG A 319 14.88 -33.01 7.54
C ARG A 319 16.00 -33.78 6.87
#